data_AF-A0A8R7R847-F1
#
_entry.id   AF-A0A8R7R847-F1
#
_cell.length_a   1.000
_cell.length_b   1.000
_cell.length_c   1.000
_cell.angle_alpha   90.00
_cell.angle_beta   90.00
_cell.angle_gamma   90.00
#
_symmetry.space_group_name_H-M   'P 1'
#
loop_
_entity.id
_entity.type
_entity.pdbx_description
1 polymer ?
#
loop_
_entity_poly.entity_id
_entity_poly.type
_entity_poly.pdbx_seq_one_letter_code
_entity_poly.pdbx_strand_id
1 'polypeptide(L)'
;MEMITGRKVLDDSLPDDETHLVTIFRRNMLDKEKFRKFVDPTLDLGPEAWKSLLEVADLARHCTAREQNQRPDMCHCVNRLSSLLDEWKPTEVDDDDECETSEMHLNQQLEKWRCDDFTISDSDTFSTFNM
;
A
#
# COMPACT_ATOMS: atom_id res chain seq x y z
N MET A 1 -0.25 -7.43 1.61
CA MET A 1 0.53 -8.33 2.50
C MET A 1 0.88 -7.61 3.79
N GLU A 2 1.48 -6.42 3.72
CA GLU A 2 1.78 -5.59 4.91
C GLU A 2 0.54 -5.39 5.79
N MET A 3 -0.60 -5.00 5.22
CA MET A 3 -1.87 -4.85 5.96
C MET A 3 -2.38 -6.14 6.63
N ILE A 4 -2.02 -7.31 6.11
CA ILE A 4 -2.48 -8.60 6.67
C ILE A 4 -1.60 -9.02 7.86
N THR A 5 -0.33 -8.64 7.84
CA THR A 5 0.68 -9.17 8.77
C THR A 5 1.23 -8.12 9.74
N GLY A 6 0.98 -6.83 9.51
CA GLY A 6 1.55 -5.74 10.31
C GLY A 6 3.08 -5.64 10.18
N ARG A 7 3.66 -6.14 9.09
CA ARG A 7 5.12 -6.24 8.87
C ARG A 7 5.54 -5.41 7.67
N LYS A 8 6.77 -4.90 7.69
CA LYS A 8 7.39 -4.19 6.57
C LYS A 8 7.71 -5.15 5.42
N VAL A 9 7.62 -4.66 4.19
CA VAL A 9 7.98 -5.47 3.00
C VAL A 9 9.45 -5.92 2.99
N LEU A 10 10.35 -5.06 3.48
CA LEU A 10 11.77 -5.30 3.69
C LEU A 10 12.11 -4.98 5.14
N ASP A 11 12.65 -5.95 5.87
CA ASP A 11 13.04 -5.79 7.27
C ASP A 11 14.43 -6.36 7.51
N ASP A 12 15.44 -5.50 7.42
CA ASP A 12 16.86 -5.86 7.59
C ASP A 12 17.22 -6.20 9.04
N SER A 13 16.28 -6.06 10.00
CA SER A 13 16.49 -6.49 11.38
C SER A 13 16.21 -7.98 11.60
N LEU A 14 15.55 -8.63 10.65
CA LEU A 14 15.26 -10.07 10.66
C LEU A 14 16.38 -10.88 10.00
N PRO A 15 16.47 -12.20 10.27
CA PRO A 15 17.38 -13.10 9.55
C PRO A 15 17.20 -13.01 8.03
N ASP A 16 18.25 -13.29 7.25
CA ASP A 16 18.24 -13.20 5.77
C ASP A 16 17.08 -13.96 5.09
N ASP A 17 16.64 -15.10 5.65
CA ASP A 17 15.52 -15.87 5.11
C ASP A 17 14.14 -15.30 5.48
N GLU A 18 14.12 -14.30 6.36
CA GLU A 18 12.95 -13.58 6.86
C GLU A 18 12.93 -12.07 6.52
N THR A 19 13.93 -11.55 5.81
CA THR A 19 13.99 -10.13 5.42
C THR A 19 12.89 -9.73 4.41
N HIS A 20 12.50 -10.65 3.51
CA HIS A 20 11.58 -10.35 2.41
C HIS A 20 10.16 -10.86 2.67
N LEU A 21 9.22 -9.95 2.97
CA LEU A 21 7.84 -10.28 3.30
C LEU A 21 7.16 -11.17 2.25
N VAL A 22 7.32 -10.84 0.96
CA VAL A 22 6.65 -11.58 -0.14
C VAL A 22 7.08 -13.05 -0.17
N THR A 23 8.36 -13.33 0.07
CA THR A 23 8.91 -14.69 0.09
C THR A 23 8.32 -15.50 1.23
N ILE A 24 8.31 -14.92 2.44
CA ILE A 24 7.85 -15.58 3.66
C ILE A 24 6.33 -15.74 3.66
N PHE A 25 5.60 -14.73 3.19
CA PHE A 25 4.14 -14.77 3.08
C PHE A 25 3.69 -15.94 2.22
N ARG A 26 4.34 -16.15 1.06
CA ARG A 26 4.08 -17.30 0.19
C ARG A 26 4.38 -18.63 0.86
N ARG A 27 5.51 -18.73 1.57
CA ARG A 27 5.90 -19.93 2.33
C ARG A 27 4.86 -20.27 3.40
N ASN A 28 4.41 -19.26 4.16
CA ASN A 28 3.46 -19.44 5.25
C ASN A 28 2.04 -19.74 4.76
N MET A 29 1.58 -19.16 3.64
CA MET A 29 0.24 -19.44 3.09
C MET A 29 0.00 -20.92 2.74
N LEU A 30 1.06 -21.71 2.50
CA LEU A 30 0.96 -23.14 2.21
C LEU A 30 0.49 -23.97 3.42
N ASP A 31 0.68 -23.44 4.63
CA ASP A 31 0.37 -24.11 5.90
C ASP A 31 -0.59 -23.24 6.70
N LYS A 32 -1.83 -23.72 6.86
CA LYS A 32 -2.89 -22.95 7.54
C LYS A 32 -2.54 -22.55 8.96
N GLU A 33 -1.82 -23.39 9.69
CA GLU A 33 -1.45 -23.10 11.08
C GLU A 33 -0.33 -22.07 11.14
N LYS A 34 0.67 -22.18 10.27
CA LYS A 34 1.73 -21.17 10.16
C LYS A 34 1.19 -19.84 9.69
N PHE A 35 0.33 -19.84 8.67
CA PHE A 35 -0.32 -18.62 8.19
C PHE A 35 -1.11 -17.94 9.32
N ARG A 36 -1.86 -18.69 10.13
CA ARG A 36 -2.60 -18.12 11.26
C ARG A 36 -1.73 -17.43 12.29
N LYS A 37 -0.54 -17.94 12.56
CA LYS A 37 0.45 -17.30 13.45
C LYS A 37 1.19 -16.12 12.79
N PHE A 38 1.15 -16.06 11.47
CA PHE A 38 1.83 -15.04 10.68
C PHE A 38 0.98 -13.80 10.41
N VAL A 39 -0.34 -13.95 10.44
CA VAL A 39 -1.31 -12.83 10.41
C VAL A 39 -1.14 -11.95 11.63
N ASP A 40 -1.38 -10.65 11.46
CA ASP A 40 -1.28 -9.66 12.51
C ASP A 40 -2.17 -10.04 13.71
N PRO A 41 -1.59 -10.25 14.91
CA PRO A 41 -2.36 -10.62 16.10
C PRO A 41 -3.31 -9.52 16.58
N THR A 42 -3.18 -8.27 16.12
CA THR A 42 -4.12 -7.19 16.50
C THR A 42 -5.42 -7.24 15.69
N LEU A 43 -5.50 -8.07 14.64
CA LEU A 43 -6.73 -8.30 13.90
C LEU A 43 -7.63 -9.27 14.68
N ASP A 44 -8.65 -8.74 15.35
CA ASP A 44 -9.70 -9.55 15.99
C ASP A 44 -10.66 -10.11 14.93
N LEU A 45 -10.34 -11.30 14.42
CA LEU A 45 -11.05 -11.91 13.28
C LEU A 45 -11.98 -13.03 13.76
N GLY A 46 -13.28 -12.80 13.62
CA GLY A 46 -14.29 -13.84 13.69
C GLY A 46 -14.18 -14.86 12.53
N PRO A 47 -14.92 -15.98 12.57
CA PRO A 47 -14.83 -17.05 11.58
C PRO A 47 -15.12 -16.60 10.14
N GLU A 48 -16.04 -15.65 9.97
CA GLU A 48 -16.41 -15.13 8.64
C GLU A 48 -15.37 -14.13 8.12
N ALA A 49 -14.94 -13.18 8.96
CA ALA A 49 -13.86 -12.26 8.65
C ALA A 49 -12.55 -13.00 8.31
N TRP A 50 -12.30 -14.14 8.96
CA TRP A 50 -11.17 -15.01 8.64
C TRP A 50 -11.24 -15.57 7.21
N LYS A 51 -12.42 -15.96 6.72
CA LYS A 51 -12.58 -16.40 5.33
C LYS A 51 -12.32 -15.25 4.35
N SER A 52 -12.87 -14.06 4.62
CA SER A 52 -12.61 -12.86 3.81
C SER A 52 -11.12 -12.51 3.80
N LEU A 53 -10.42 -12.62 4.94
CA LEU A 53 -8.96 -12.43 5.01
C LEU A 53 -8.22 -13.42 4.11
N LEU A 54 -8.62 -14.70 4.09
CA LEU A 54 -8.00 -15.70 3.22
C LEU A 54 -8.20 -15.38 1.74
N GLU A 55 -9.36 -14.86 1.35
CA GLU A 55 -9.62 -14.38 -0.01
C GLU A 55 -8.71 -13.20 -0.38
N VAL A 56 -8.56 -12.21 0.52
CA VAL A 56 -7.64 -11.07 0.33
C VAL A 56 -6.18 -11.54 0.25
N ALA A 57 -5.80 -12.51 1.09
CA ALA A 57 -4.46 -13.09 1.10
C ALA A 57 -4.16 -13.82 -0.22
N ASP A 58 -5.10 -14.60 -0.73
CA ASP A 58 -4.96 -15.29 -2.02
C ASP A 58 -4.89 -14.30 -3.19
N LEU A 59 -5.68 -13.23 -3.17
CA LEU A 59 -5.57 -12.15 -4.14
C LEU A 59 -4.18 -11.51 -4.11
N ALA A 60 -3.67 -11.16 -2.91
CA ALA A 60 -2.33 -10.58 -2.75
C ALA A 60 -1.22 -11.51 -3.28
N ARG A 61 -1.36 -12.83 -3.09
CA ARG A 61 -0.44 -13.83 -3.63
C ARG A 61 -0.37 -13.79 -5.16
N HIS A 62 -1.53 -13.67 -5.83
CA HIS A 62 -1.61 -13.56 -7.28
C HIS A 62 -1.09 -12.22 -7.81
N CYS A 63 -1.43 -11.10 -7.18
CA CYS A 63 -0.95 -9.76 -7.56
C CYS A 63 0.58 -9.65 -7.56
N THR A 64 1.25 -10.41 -6.69
CA THR A 64 2.71 -10.39 -6.56
C THR A 64 3.41 -11.46 -7.40
N ALA A 65 2.68 -12.24 -8.23
CA ALA A 65 3.23 -13.39 -8.97
C ALA A 65 4.53 -13.05 -9.72
N ARG A 66 5.48 -14.00 -9.78
CA ARG A 66 6.75 -13.75 -10.49
C ARG A 66 6.50 -13.44 -11.95
N GLU A 67 5.70 -14.28 -12.60
CA GLU A 67 5.30 -14.12 -14.00
C GLU A 67 4.18 -13.10 -14.14
N GLN A 68 4.31 -12.20 -15.12
CA GLN A 68 3.34 -11.14 -15.38
C GLN A 68 1.96 -11.69 -15.75
N ASN A 69 1.90 -12.77 -16.53
CA ASN A 69 0.65 -13.38 -16.99
C ASN A 69 -0.17 -14.06 -15.88
N GLN A 70 0.40 -14.26 -14.70
CA GLN A 70 -0.29 -14.79 -13.51
C GLN A 70 -0.85 -13.67 -12.63
N ARG A 71 -0.48 -12.41 -12.90
CA ARG A 71 -0.98 -11.25 -12.16
C ARG A 71 -2.34 -10.86 -12.72
N PRO A 72 -3.37 -10.74 -11.88
CA PRO A 72 -4.66 -10.23 -12.31
C PRO A 72 -4.57 -8.76 -12.70
N ASP A 73 -5.41 -8.33 -13.66
CA ASP A 73 -5.61 -6.92 -13.94
C ASP A 73 -6.20 -6.21 -12.71
N MET A 74 -5.86 -4.92 -12.54
CA MET A 74 -6.34 -4.14 -11.40
C MET A 74 -7.88 -4.08 -11.31
N CYS A 75 -8.58 -4.14 -12.44
CA CYS A 75 -10.05 -4.25 -12.46
C CYS A 75 -10.54 -5.52 -11.75
N HIS A 76 -9.88 -6.66 -11.96
CA HIS A 76 -10.20 -7.90 -11.27
C HIS A 76 -9.92 -7.79 -9.76
N CYS A 77 -8.81 -7.16 -9.37
CA CYS A 77 -8.49 -6.92 -7.96
C CYS A 77 -9.58 -6.10 -7.27
N VAL A 78 -9.99 -4.98 -7.87
CA VAL A 78 -11.03 -4.10 -7.32
C VAL A 78 -12.35 -4.84 -7.19
N ASN A 79 -12.80 -5.53 -8.25
CA ASN A 79 -14.06 -6.26 -8.21
C ASN A 79 -14.09 -7.33 -7.12
N ARG A 80 -12.98 -8.04 -6.93
CA ARG A 80 -12.89 -9.07 -5.89
C ARG A 80 -12.89 -8.46 -4.49
N LEU A 81 -12.18 -7.37 -4.26
CA LEU A 81 -12.21 -6.64 -2.98
C LEU A 81 -13.60 -6.05 -2.69
N SER A 82 -14.25 -5.46 -3.69
CA SER A 82 -15.60 -4.87 -3.55
C SER A 82 -16.64 -5.90 -3.13
N SER A 83 -16.53 -7.15 -3.59
CA SER A 83 -17.45 -8.22 -3.17
C SER A 83 -17.31 -8.65 -1.71
N LEU A 84 -16.24 -8.25 -1.02
CA LEU A 84 -15.96 -8.58 0.39
C LEU A 84 -16.35 -7.46 1.36
N LEU A 85 -16.77 -6.29 0.86
CA LEU A 85 -17.09 -5.12 1.66
C LEU A 85 -18.61 -4.91 1.70
N ASP A 86 -19.24 -5.27 2.82
CA ASP A 86 -20.62 -4.89 3.12
C ASP A 86 -20.62 -3.43 3.63
N GLU A 87 -20.97 -2.48 2.74
CA GLU A 87 -21.02 -1.02 3.00
C GLU A 87 -19.83 -0.46 3.80
N TRP A 88 -18.76 -0.06 3.10
CA TRP A 88 -17.75 0.81 3.71
C TRP A 88 -18.39 2.15 4.07
N LYS A 89 -18.50 2.43 5.37
CA LYS A 89 -18.87 3.75 5.90
C LYS A 89 -17.59 4.39 6.44
N PRO A 90 -17.09 5.47 5.83
CA PRO A 90 -16.02 6.23 6.47
C PRO A 90 -16.50 6.60 7.87
N THR A 91 -15.70 6.27 8.89
CA THR A 91 -15.94 6.78 10.24
C THR A 91 -15.93 8.29 10.14
N GLU A 92 -17.01 8.95 10.59
CA GLU A 92 -16.99 10.39 10.75
C GLU A 92 -15.83 10.70 11.70
N VAL A 93 -14.76 11.28 11.14
CA VAL A 93 -13.72 11.88 11.95
C VAL A 93 -14.37 13.09 12.58
N ASP A 94 -14.63 13.03 13.89
CA ASP A 94 -14.90 14.24 14.66
C ASP A 94 -13.67 15.15 14.48
N ASP A 95 -13.83 16.22 13.69
CA ASP A 95 -12.84 17.30 13.53
C ASP A 95 -12.71 18.08 14.87
N ASP A 96 -12.30 17.40 15.94
CA ASP A 96 -12.02 17.99 17.26
C ASP A 96 -10.51 18.30 17.43
N ASP A 97 -9.75 18.29 16.35
CA ASP A 97 -8.47 18.99 16.28
C ASP A 97 -8.69 20.31 15.53
N GLU A 98 -8.85 21.38 16.32
CA GLU A 98 -8.74 22.78 15.92
C GLU A 98 -7.31 23.03 15.39
N CYS A 99 -7.00 22.48 14.23
CA CYS A 99 -5.84 22.82 13.44
C CYS A 99 -6.10 24.24 12.94
N GLU A 100 -5.45 25.24 13.53
CA GLU A 100 -5.43 26.61 13.03
C GLU A 100 -5.18 26.58 11.52
N THR A 101 -6.26 26.70 10.75
CA THR A 101 -6.19 26.81 9.31
C THR A 101 -5.53 28.14 9.02
N SER A 102 -4.22 28.14 8.76
CA SER A 102 -3.55 29.29 8.17
C SER A 102 -4.34 29.68 6.92
N GLU A 103 -5.04 30.82 7.00
CA GLU A 103 -6.12 31.30 6.12
C GLU A 103 -5.68 31.58 4.67
N MET A 104 -5.18 30.59 3.94
CA MET A 104 -4.97 30.71 2.51
C MET A 104 -6.04 29.92 1.77
N HIS A 105 -6.97 30.67 1.17
CA HIS A 105 -7.97 30.11 0.25
C HIS A 105 -7.27 29.31 -0.86
N LEU A 106 -7.86 28.21 -1.30
CA LEU A 106 -7.34 27.31 -2.35
C LEU A 106 -6.82 28.06 -3.60
N ASN A 107 -7.50 29.13 -4.00
CA ASN A 107 -7.09 29.98 -5.13
C ASN A 107 -5.73 30.66 -4.92
N GLN A 108 -5.38 31.01 -3.67
CA GLN A 108 -4.07 31.59 -3.35
C GLN A 108 -2.96 30.53 -3.33
N GLN A 109 -3.26 29.30 -2.91
CA GLN A 109 -2.29 28.19 -3.01
C GLN A 109 -2.00 27.83 -4.48
N LEU A 110 -3.01 27.84 -5.34
CA LEU A 110 -2.86 27.55 -6.77
C LEU A 110 -1.92 28.56 -7.47
N GLU A 111 -2.04 29.86 -7.18
CA GLU A 111 -1.14 30.85 -7.77
C GLU A 111 0.30 30.69 -7.28
N LYS A 112 0.51 30.33 -6.00
CA LYS A 112 1.84 30.05 -5.48
C LYS A 112 2.52 28.90 -6.24
N TRP A 113 1.83 27.77 -6.42
CA TRP A 113 2.37 26.64 -7.16
C TRP A 113 2.62 26.97 -8.62
N ARG A 114 1.83 27.87 -9.20
CA ARG A 114 2.04 28.35 -10.56
C ARG A 114 3.28 29.25 -10.69
N CYS A 115 3.65 29.95 -9.62
CA CYS A 115 4.87 30.76 -9.56
C CYS A 115 6.14 29.94 -9.31
N ASP A 116 6.04 28.75 -8.71
CA ASP A 116 7.21 27.90 -8.40
C ASP A 116 7.77 27.16 -9.63
N ASP A 117 7.04 27.11 -10.76
CA ASP A 117 7.43 26.37 -11.98
C ASP A 117 8.21 27.18 -13.04
N PHE A 118 8.77 28.35 -12.68
CA PHE A 118 9.53 29.20 -13.62
C PHE A 118 10.83 29.80 -13.06
N THR A 119 11.52 29.08 -12.18
CA THR A 119 12.95 29.35 -11.89
C THR A 119 13.83 28.16 -12.20
N ILE A 120 13.77 27.69 -13.46
CA ILE A 120 14.91 26.97 -14.04
C ILE A 120 16.02 28.00 -14.21
N SER A 121 17.01 27.94 -13.31
CA SER A 121 18.26 28.66 -13.44
C SER A 121 19.00 28.14 -14.67
N ASP A 122 18.98 28.90 -15.77
CA ASP A 122 19.78 28.68 -16.98
C ASP A 122 21.28 28.87 -16.70
N SER A 123 21.89 27.99 -15.91
CA SER A 123 23.33 28.03 -15.64
C SER A 123 24.05 26.68 -15.71
N ASP A 124 23.48 25.69 -16.40
CA ASP A 124 24.22 24.48 -16.78
C ASP A 124 24.42 24.44 -18.30
N THR A 125 25.32 25.30 -18.77
CA THR A 125 25.98 25.16 -20.07
C THR A 125 26.71 23.81 -20.12
N PHE A 126 26.06 22.80 -20.69
CA PHE A 126 26.74 21.59 -21.14
C PHE A 126 27.67 21.97 -22.29
N SER A 127 28.97 22.05 -21.99
CA SER A 127 30.02 22.18 -22.98
C SER A 127 29.91 21.01 -23.96
N THR A 128 29.62 21.35 -25.22
CA THR A 128 29.58 20.40 -26.32
C THR A 128 30.99 19.86 -26.55
N PHE A 129 31.19 18.58 -26.23
CA PHE A 129 32.36 17.81 -26.65
C PHE A 129 32.13 17.34 -28.11
N ASN A 130 33.02 17.80 -29.00
CA ASN A 130 33.35 17.37 -30.38
C ASN A 130 32.48 16.32 -31.11
N MET A 131 32.13 16.63 -32.37
CA MET A 131 32.84 16.09 -33.56
C MET A 131 32.72 17.05 -34.76
#